data_AF-A0A382QFX5-F1
#
_entry.id   AF-A0A382QFX5-F1
#
_cell.length_a   1.000
_cell.length_b   1.000
_cell.length_c   1.000
_cell.angle_alpha   90.00
_cell.angle_beta   90.00
_cell.angle_gamma   90.00
#
_symmetry.space_group_name_H-M   'P 1'
#
loop_
_entity.id
_entity.type
_entity.pdbx_description
1 polymer ?
#
loop_
_entity_poly.entity_id
_entity_poly.type
_entity_poly.pdbx_seq_one_letter_code
_entity_poly.pdbx_strand_id
1 'polypeptide(L)'
;MENAVPYPSEQRLSLSQLLRSLGPGIMMAAAAVGGSHLVASTKAGAIYGWQLAVLILLVNLFKYPFFKAGVQYTMGTGDSLVEGYAKMGKPYLWIFTVLAVFSGIVNTAALLMFSASLLSYFIPFELSMPVLCGIVLATCLIILFAGHYRALDTLSKVIMAVLTIAT
;
A
#
# COMPACT_ATOMS: atom_id res chain seq x y z
N MET A 1 -44.89 36.87 -0.53
CA MET A 1 -43.42 36.77 -0.59
C MET A 1 -43.04 36.04 0.68
N GLU A 2 -42.66 34.77 0.61
CA GLU A 2 -41.26 34.39 0.82
C GLU A 2 -40.99 33.02 0.18
N ASN A 3 -39.93 32.99 -0.60
CA ASN A 3 -39.51 31.89 -1.45
C ASN A 3 -38.97 30.74 -0.60
N ALA A 4 -39.68 29.61 -0.59
CA ALA A 4 -39.11 28.36 -0.13
C ALA A 4 -37.98 27.96 -1.08
N VAL A 5 -36.74 27.96 -0.57
CA VAL A 5 -35.57 27.46 -1.29
C VAL A 5 -35.81 25.97 -1.59
N PRO A 6 -35.79 25.52 -2.86
CA PRO A 6 -36.01 24.11 -3.16
C PRO A 6 -34.87 23.29 -2.58
N TYR A 7 -35.17 22.29 -1.74
CA TYR A 7 -34.20 21.28 -1.35
C TYR A 7 -33.76 20.50 -2.60
N PRO A 8 -32.46 20.23 -2.81
CA PRO A 8 -32.01 19.42 -3.93
C PRO A 8 -32.66 18.04 -3.82
N SER A 9 -33.39 17.64 -4.86
CA SER A 9 -33.95 16.29 -4.96
C SER A 9 -32.81 15.27 -4.93
N GLU A 10 -32.96 14.20 -4.14
CA GLU A 10 -32.03 13.05 -4.17
C GLU A 10 -32.02 12.46 -5.58
N GLN A 11 -31.07 12.91 -6.39
CA GLN A 11 -30.86 12.42 -7.74
C GLN A 11 -30.28 11.02 -7.63
N ARG A 12 -31.15 9.99 -7.72
CA ARG A 12 -30.71 8.59 -7.77
C ARG A 12 -29.73 8.41 -8.92
N LEU A 13 -28.45 8.22 -8.58
CA LEU A 13 -27.41 7.91 -9.54
C LEU A 13 -27.82 6.67 -10.35
N SER A 14 -27.74 6.77 -11.68
CA SER A 14 -27.88 5.60 -12.55
C SER A 14 -26.79 4.59 -12.22
N LEU A 15 -27.09 3.27 -12.30
CA LEU A 15 -26.10 2.20 -12.12
C LEU A 15 -24.84 2.42 -12.99
N SER A 16 -25.00 2.98 -14.19
CA SER A 16 -23.89 3.33 -15.09
C SER A 16 -23.00 4.45 -14.53
N GLN A 17 -23.61 5.46 -13.90
CA GLN A 17 -22.87 6.56 -13.25
C GLN A 17 -22.16 6.08 -11.98
N LEU A 18 -22.78 5.17 -11.23
CA LEU A 18 -22.21 4.57 -10.03
C LEU A 18 -21.03 3.65 -10.36
N LEU A 19 -21.11 2.87 -11.44
CA LEU A 19 -19.99 2.08 -11.94
C LEU A 19 -18.81 2.94 -12.42
N ARG A 20 -19.09 4.09 -13.07
CA ARG A 20 -18.05 5.02 -13.50
C ARG A 20 -17.36 5.73 -12.34
N SER A 21 -18.07 6.03 -11.25
CA SER A 21 -17.48 6.70 -10.08
C SER A 21 -16.59 5.79 -9.23
N LEU A 22 -16.66 4.46 -9.42
CA LEU A 22 -15.77 3.51 -8.76
C LEU A 22 -14.34 3.51 -9.33
N GLY A 23 -14.12 4.03 -10.54
CA GLY A 23 -12.83 3.98 -11.24
C GLY A 23 -11.62 4.45 -10.41
N PRO A 24 -11.65 5.66 -9.83
CA PRO A 24 -10.56 6.15 -8.98
C PRO A 24 -10.34 5.30 -7.71
N GLY A 25 -11.42 4.80 -7.11
CA GLY A 25 -11.35 3.95 -5.92
C GLY A 25 -10.73 2.57 -6.22
N ILE A 26 -11.10 1.97 -7.36
CA ILE A 26 -10.52 0.70 -7.82
C ILE A 26 -9.03 0.89 -8.16
N MET A 27 -8.66 1.98 -8.83
CA MET A 27 -7.24 2.28 -9.09
C MET A 27 -6.44 2.46 -7.80
N MET A 28 -6.99 3.16 -6.80
CA MET A 28 -6.35 3.31 -5.49
C MET A 28 -6.22 1.96 -4.76
N ALA A 29 -7.25 1.11 -4.81
CA ALA A 29 -7.21 -0.22 -4.21
C ALA A 29 -6.16 -1.10 -4.89
N ALA A 30 -6.12 -1.11 -6.23
CA ALA A 30 -5.12 -1.86 -6.99
C ALA A 30 -3.69 -1.39 -6.70
N ALA A 31 -3.46 -0.08 -6.57
CA ALA A 31 -2.15 0.46 -6.20
C ALA A 31 -1.75 0.15 -4.75
N ALA A 32 -2.74 -0.02 -3.86
CA ALA A 32 -2.50 -0.40 -2.46
C ALA A 32 -2.19 -1.90 -2.28
N VAL A 33 -2.56 -2.75 -3.24
CA VAL A 33 -2.25 -4.18 -3.24
C VAL A 33 -0.87 -4.39 -3.89
N GLY A 34 0.18 -4.34 -3.06
CA GLY A 34 1.56 -4.63 -3.48
C GLY A 34 1.93 -6.11 -3.40
N GLY A 35 3.01 -6.52 -4.08
CA GLY A 35 3.50 -7.91 -4.05
C GLY A 35 3.89 -8.42 -2.67
N SER A 36 4.31 -7.54 -1.76
CA SER A 36 4.56 -7.88 -0.36
C SER A 36 3.32 -8.39 0.37
N HIS A 37 2.14 -7.84 0.06
CA HIS A 37 0.88 -8.32 0.62
C HIS A 37 0.50 -9.69 0.09
N LEU A 38 0.83 -10.03 -1.16
CA LEU A 38 0.55 -11.36 -1.69
C LEU A 38 1.39 -12.42 -0.98
N VAL A 39 2.70 -12.25 -0.87
CA VAL A 39 3.56 -13.28 -0.24
C VAL A 39 3.41 -13.30 1.29
N ALA A 40 3.21 -12.15 1.94
CA ALA A 40 2.98 -12.12 3.38
C ALA A 40 1.60 -12.69 3.77
N SER A 41 0.56 -12.43 2.97
CA SER A 41 -0.80 -12.96 3.25
C SER A 41 -0.89 -14.46 3.02
N THR A 42 -0.22 -15.01 2.00
CA THR A 42 -0.18 -16.47 1.80
C THR A 42 0.59 -17.17 2.90
N LYS A 43 1.74 -16.64 3.33
CA LYS A 43 2.47 -17.15 4.50
C LYS A 43 1.62 -17.07 5.77
N ALA A 44 0.96 -15.94 6.02
CA ALA A 44 0.07 -15.78 7.17
C ALA A 44 -1.11 -16.75 7.12
N GLY A 45 -1.70 -16.99 5.94
CA GLY A 45 -2.74 -17.99 5.74
C GLY A 45 -2.25 -19.42 5.98
N ALA A 46 -1.02 -19.75 5.59
CA ALA A 46 -0.42 -21.06 5.86
C ALA A 46 -0.13 -21.29 7.36
N ILE A 47 0.32 -20.26 8.07
CA ILE A 47 0.69 -20.37 9.49
C ILE A 47 -0.54 -20.29 10.41
N TYR A 48 -1.48 -19.39 10.12
CA TYR A 48 -2.61 -19.07 11.01
C TYR A 48 -3.98 -19.53 10.47
N GLY A 49 -4.05 -20.06 9.25
CA GLY A 49 -5.30 -20.49 8.64
C GLY A 49 -6.35 -19.39 8.60
N TRP A 50 -7.57 -19.73 9.01
CA TRP A 50 -8.72 -18.82 9.06
C TRP A 50 -8.77 -17.92 10.29
N GLN A 51 -7.87 -18.09 11.26
CA GLN A 51 -7.89 -17.35 12.53
C GLN A 51 -7.76 -15.83 12.31
N LEU A 52 -7.06 -15.43 11.25
CA LEU A 52 -6.86 -14.02 10.91
C LEU A 52 -8.02 -13.41 10.10
N ALA A 53 -9.00 -14.19 9.64
CA ALA A 53 -10.05 -13.68 8.75
C ALA A 53 -10.87 -12.54 9.39
N VAL A 54 -11.30 -12.73 10.64
CA VAL A 54 -12.03 -11.69 11.40
C VAL A 54 -11.12 -10.48 11.66
N LEU A 55 -9.85 -10.71 11.98
CA LEU A 55 -8.89 -9.63 12.21
C LEU A 55 -8.67 -8.80 10.94
N ILE A 56 -8.56 -9.43 9.77
CA ILE A 56 -8.43 -8.75 8.48
C ILE A 56 -9.65 -7.86 8.21
N LEU A 57 -10.87 -8.36 8.46
CA LEU A 57 -12.08 -7.57 8.32
C LEU A 57 -12.09 -6.36 9.25
N LEU A 58 -11.74 -6.55 10.53
CA LEU A 58 -11.68 -5.46 11.51
C LEU A 58 -10.63 -4.42 11.15
N VAL A 59 -9.42 -4.84 10.76
CA VAL A 59 -8.36 -3.92 10.34
C VAL A 59 -8.80 -3.08 9.14
N ASN A 60 -9.46 -3.68 8.15
CA ASN A 60 -9.99 -2.94 7.01
C ASN A 60 -11.12 -1.97 7.40
N LEU A 61 -12.01 -2.38 8.30
CA LEU A 61 -13.08 -1.52 8.81
C LEU A 61 -12.53 -0.27 9.52
N PHE A 62 -11.54 -0.44 10.39
CA PHE A 62 -10.92 0.69 11.09
C PHE A 62 -10.03 1.54 10.18
N LYS A 63 -9.45 0.94 9.13
CA LYS A 63 -8.60 1.66 8.19
C LYS A 63 -9.41 2.54 7.23
N TYR A 64 -10.58 2.07 6.81
CA TYR A 64 -11.47 2.75 5.87
C TYR A 64 -11.71 4.24 6.15
N PRO A 65 -12.08 4.70 7.37
CA PRO A 65 -12.35 6.12 7.61
C PRO A 65 -11.14 7.01 7.31
N PHE A 66 -9.92 6.57 7.59
CA PHE A 66 -8.70 7.32 7.31
C PHE A 66 -8.46 7.48 5.81
N PHE A 67 -8.69 6.41 5.03
CA PHE A 67 -8.59 6.46 3.56
C PHE A 67 -9.66 7.35 2.96
N LYS A 68 -10.91 7.21 3.44
CA LYS A 68 -12.03 8.03 3.00
C LYS A 68 -11.78 9.52 3.27
N ALA A 69 -11.35 9.87 4.48
CA ALA A 69 -11.04 11.24 4.85
C ALA A 69 -9.92 11.83 3.96
N GLY A 70 -8.88 11.06 3.66
CA GLY A 70 -7.80 11.50 2.77
C GLY A 70 -8.25 11.76 1.34
N VAL A 71 -9.03 10.84 0.76
CA VAL A 71 -9.60 11.01 -0.58
C VAL A 71 -10.56 12.20 -0.63
N GLN A 72 -11.45 12.32 0.35
CA GLN A 72 -12.41 13.42 0.42
C GLN A 72 -11.72 14.78 0.59
N TYR A 73 -10.63 14.83 1.36
CA TYR A 73 -9.82 16.04 1.50
C TYR A 73 -9.27 16.49 0.15
N THR A 74 -8.57 15.60 -0.57
CA THR A 74 -7.99 15.94 -1.87
C THR A 74 -9.05 16.25 -2.92
N MET A 75 -10.18 15.54 -2.93
CA MET A 75 -11.29 15.85 -3.84
C MET A 75 -11.97 17.19 -3.52
N GLY A 76 -12.09 17.54 -2.24
CA GLY A 76 -12.79 18.75 -1.79
C GLY A 76 -11.94 20.02 -1.86
N THR A 77 -10.62 19.91 -1.69
CA THR A 77 -9.70 21.05 -1.66
C THR A 77 -8.86 21.21 -2.93
N GLY A 78 -8.66 20.12 -3.68
CA GLY A 78 -7.70 20.06 -4.78
C GLY A 78 -6.25 19.90 -4.33
N ASP A 79 -5.99 19.93 -3.02
CA ASP A 79 -4.65 19.79 -2.44
C ASP A 79 -4.33 18.32 -2.09
N SER A 80 -3.06 17.96 -2.16
CA SER A 80 -2.56 16.74 -1.55
C SER A 80 -2.60 16.83 -0.01
N LEU A 81 -2.58 15.68 0.66
CA LEU A 81 -2.51 15.64 2.13
C LEU A 81 -1.27 16.36 2.69
N VAL A 82 -0.14 16.29 1.98
CA VAL A 82 1.11 16.95 2.40
C VAL A 82 0.96 18.47 2.32
N GLU A 83 0.35 18.98 1.26
CA GLU A 83 0.01 20.41 1.14
C GLU A 83 -0.99 20.83 2.21
N GLY A 84 -1.94 19.96 2.57
CA GLY A 84 -2.83 20.18 3.70
C GLY A 84 -2.09 20.31 5.05
N TYR A 85 -1.12 19.42 5.32
CA TYR A 85 -0.24 19.55 6.49
C TYR A 85 0.59 20.83 6.45
N ALA A 86 1.05 21.26 5.26
CA ALA A 86 1.78 22.51 5.09
C ALA A 86 0.91 23.73 5.45
N LYS A 87 -0.38 23.73 5.06
CA LYS A 87 -1.34 24.79 5.38
C LYS A 87 -1.67 24.88 6.87
N MET A 88 -1.64 23.75 7.60
CA MET A 88 -1.80 23.73 9.06
C MET A 88 -0.55 24.25 9.81
N GLY A 89 0.61 24.24 9.16
CA GLY A 89 1.84 24.84 9.65
C GLY A 89 3.04 23.89 9.65
N LYS A 90 4.24 24.48 9.70
CA LYS A 90 5.53 23.76 9.71
C LYS A 90 5.67 22.63 10.75
N PRO A 91 5.16 22.71 11.99
CA PRO A 91 5.32 21.60 12.94
C PRO A 91 4.59 20.32 12.49
N TYR A 92 3.45 20.44 11.82
CA TYR A 92 2.69 19.28 11.34
C TYR A 92 3.42 18.55 10.20
N LEU A 93 4.12 19.28 9.33
CA LEU A 93 4.97 18.68 8.31
C LEU A 93 6.13 17.88 8.94
N TRP A 94 6.78 18.43 9.96
CA TRP A 94 7.86 17.72 10.64
C TRP A 94 7.39 16.43 11.30
N ILE A 95 6.23 16.46 11.98
CA ILE A 95 5.63 15.26 12.56
C ILE A 95 5.31 14.24 11.47
N PHE A 96 4.68 14.67 10.37
CA PHE A 96 4.40 13.81 9.22
C PHE A 96 5.68 13.17 8.67
N THR A 97 6.73 13.96 8.45
CA THR A 97 8.01 13.46 7.92
C THR A 97 8.65 12.45 8.87
N VAL A 98 8.69 12.71 10.18
CA VAL A 98 9.26 11.78 11.16
C VAL A 98 8.49 10.46 11.17
N LEU A 99 7.15 10.52 11.20
CA LEU A 99 6.30 9.33 11.16
C LEU A 99 6.46 8.57 9.83
N ALA A 100 6.57 9.27 8.71
CA ALA A 100 6.76 8.68 7.40
C ALA A 100 8.13 7.99 7.27
N VAL A 101 9.20 8.62 7.75
CA VAL A 101 10.55 8.03 7.78
C VAL A 101 10.57 6.79 8.68
N PHE A 102 10.00 6.88 9.88
CA PHE A 102 9.91 5.74 10.78
C PHE A 102 9.13 4.58 10.16
N SER A 103 7.95 4.86 9.60
CA SER A 103 7.13 3.89 8.88
C SER A 103 7.90 3.25 7.71
N GLY A 104 8.62 4.07 6.93
CA GLY A 104 9.46 3.61 5.83
C GLY A 104 10.53 2.62 6.30
N ILE A 105 11.29 2.96 7.35
CA ILE A 105 12.33 2.10 7.91
C ILE A 105 11.75 0.77 8.38
N VAL A 106 10.65 0.80 9.14
CA VAL A 106 10.00 -0.42 9.66
C VAL A 106 9.49 -1.30 8.51
N ASN A 107 8.84 -0.71 7.51
CA ASN A 107 8.33 -1.44 6.36
C ASN A 107 9.47 -2.07 5.53
N THR A 108 10.54 -1.32 5.28
CA THR A 108 11.73 -1.83 4.58
C THR A 108 12.41 -2.94 5.37
N ALA A 109 12.56 -2.80 6.69
CA ALA A 109 13.17 -3.83 7.53
C ALA A 109 12.35 -5.14 7.52
N ALA A 110 11.02 -5.04 7.66
CA ALA A 110 10.13 -6.20 7.61
C ALA A 110 10.24 -6.93 6.25
N LEU A 111 10.22 -6.17 5.15
CA LEU A 111 10.29 -6.74 3.80
C LEU A 111 11.68 -7.32 3.48
N LEU A 112 12.74 -6.71 4.00
CA LEU A 112 14.10 -7.19 3.87
C LEU A 112 14.30 -8.52 4.60
N MET A 113 13.88 -8.59 5.87
CA MET A 113 13.93 -9.83 6.65
C MET A 113 13.09 -10.93 6.00
N PHE A 114 11.92 -10.58 5.48
CA PHE A 114 11.08 -11.53 4.75
C PHE A 114 11.79 -12.09 3.51
N SER A 115 12.35 -11.21 2.67
CA SER A 115 13.08 -11.60 1.46
C SER A 115 14.33 -12.44 1.79
N ALA A 116 15.08 -12.05 2.82
CA ALA A 116 16.22 -12.82 3.31
C ALA A 116 15.81 -14.22 3.82
N SER A 117 14.67 -14.34 4.50
CA SER A 117 14.12 -15.63 4.94
C SER A 117 13.70 -16.53 3.77
N LEU A 118 13.31 -15.94 2.64
CA LEU A 118 13.04 -16.72 1.43
C LEU A 118 14.34 -17.18 0.77
N LEU A 119 15.34 -16.30 0.71
CA LEU A 119 16.65 -16.61 0.14
C LEU A 119 17.35 -17.76 0.89
N SER A 120 17.17 -17.86 2.22
CA SER A 120 17.77 -18.95 3.01
C SER A 120 17.29 -20.34 2.58
N TYR A 121 16.08 -20.48 2.01
CA TYR A 121 15.61 -21.78 1.52
C TYR A 121 16.34 -22.24 0.24
N PHE A 122 16.97 -21.33 -0.49
CA PHE A 122 17.67 -21.63 -1.74
C PHE A 122 19.19 -21.72 -1.58
N ILE A 123 19.74 -21.27 -0.44
CA ILE A 123 21.17 -21.33 -0.16
C ILE A 123 21.48 -22.63 0.62
N PRO A 124 22.39 -23.48 0.12
CA PRO A 124 22.70 -24.77 0.75
C PRO A 124 23.61 -24.66 1.99
N PHE A 125 24.06 -23.46 2.35
CA PHE A 125 24.94 -23.18 3.49
C PHE A 125 24.21 -22.34 4.53
N GLU A 126 24.44 -22.62 5.81
CA GLU A 126 23.84 -21.83 6.89
C GLU A 126 24.55 -20.48 7.02
N LEU A 127 23.88 -19.41 6.56
CA LEU A 127 24.30 -18.03 6.75
C LEU A 127 23.43 -17.35 7.80
N SER A 128 24.06 -16.50 8.62
CA SER A 128 23.31 -15.73 9.62
C SER A 128 22.32 -14.76 8.94
N MET A 129 21.17 -14.53 9.59
CA MET A 129 20.12 -13.65 9.09
C MET A 129 20.60 -12.23 8.74
N PRO A 130 21.47 -11.56 9.54
CA PRO A 130 21.99 -10.25 9.19
C PRO A 130 22.81 -10.26 7.89
N VAL A 131 23.56 -11.33 7.63
CA VAL A 131 24.36 -11.47 6.39
C VAL A 131 23.44 -11.62 5.18
N LEU A 132 22.40 -12.45 5.28
CA LEU A 132 21.41 -12.60 4.20
C LEU A 132 20.69 -11.28 3.90
N CYS A 133 20.26 -10.56 4.94
CA CYS A 133 19.71 -9.21 4.78
C CYS A 133 20.69 -8.26 4.10
N GLY A 134 21.96 -8.29 4.49
CA GLY A 134 23.03 -7.49 3.88
C GLY A 134 23.22 -7.81 2.39
N ILE A 135 23.22 -9.10 2.01
CA ILE A 135 23.31 -9.54 0.62
C ILE A 135 22.14 -9.01 -0.19
N VAL A 136 20.90 -9.23 0.27
CA VAL A 136 19.68 -8.77 -0.43
C VAL A 136 19.70 -7.24 -0.59
N LEU A 137 20.04 -6.50 0.47
CA LEU A 137 20.12 -5.05 0.44
C LEU A 137 21.18 -4.56 -0.54
N ALA A 138 22.38 -5.15 -0.51
CA ALA A 138 23.46 -4.81 -1.43
C ALA A 138 23.07 -5.08 -2.88
N THR A 139 22.45 -6.22 -3.18
CA THR A 139 21.93 -6.53 -4.52
C THR A 139 20.90 -5.50 -4.96
N CYS A 140 19.93 -5.14 -4.12
CA CYS A 140 18.95 -4.10 -4.44
C CYS A 140 19.60 -2.75 -4.73
N LEU A 141 20.56 -2.32 -3.91
CA LEU A 141 21.28 -1.06 -4.11
C LEU A 141 22.10 -1.07 -5.40
N ILE A 142 22.82 -2.15 -5.69
CA ILE A 142 23.61 -2.27 -6.93
C ILE A 142 22.69 -2.13 -8.16
N ILE A 143 21.56 -2.82 -8.18
CA ILE A 143 20.63 -2.74 -9.32
C ILE A 143 20.06 -1.33 -9.47
N LEU A 144 19.76 -0.66 -8.36
CA LEU A 144 19.25 0.70 -8.35
C LEU A 144 20.29 1.70 -8.87
N PHE A 145 21.53 1.63 -8.37
CA PHE A 145 22.62 2.49 -8.82
C PHE A 145 23.06 2.21 -10.26
N ALA A 146 22.93 0.97 -10.73
CA ALA A 146 23.18 0.61 -12.13
C ALA A 146 22.07 1.10 -13.09
N GLY A 147 21.01 1.75 -12.60
CA GLY A 147 19.97 2.35 -13.43
C GLY A 147 18.98 1.33 -14.04
N HIS A 148 19.04 0.07 -13.64
CA HIS A 148 18.21 -1.02 -14.17
C HIS A 148 16.79 -1.06 -13.56
N TYR A 149 16.24 0.10 -13.15
CA TYR A 149 14.89 0.17 -12.60
C TYR A 149 13.84 -0.39 -13.57
N ARG A 150 14.03 -0.21 -14.88
CA ARG A 150 13.15 -0.80 -15.91
C ARG A 150 13.18 -2.34 -15.91
N ALA A 151 14.32 -2.95 -15.63
CA ALA A 151 14.43 -4.41 -15.56
C ALA A 151 13.72 -4.96 -14.31
N LEU A 152 13.89 -4.29 -13.16
CA LEU A 152 13.15 -4.60 -11.92
C LEU A 152 11.64 -4.45 -12.10
N ASP A 153 11.20 -3.37 -12.73
CA ASP A 153 9.77 -3.12 -13.02
C ASP A 153 9.18 -4.23 -13.91
N THR A 154 9.91 -4.64 -14.94
CA THR A 154 9.47 -5.72 -15.84
C THR A 154 9.42 -7.06 -15.12
N LEU A 155 10.45 -7.40 -14.34
CA LEU A 155 10.48 -8.64 -13.57
C LEU A 155 9.37 -8.71 -12.52
N SER A 156 9.11 -7.60 -11.81
CA SER A 156 8.04 -7.49 -10.83
C SER A 156 6.67 -7.78 -11.45
N LYS A 157 6.39 -7.21 -12.63
CA LYS A 157 5.15 -7.47 -13.38
C LYS A 157 5.00 -8.95 -13.75
N VAL A 158 6.08 -9.60 -14.20
CA VAL A 158 6.07 -11.03 -14.54
C VAL A 158 5.80 -11.88 -13.29
N ILE A 159 6.50 -11.61 -12.18
CA ILE A 159 6.30 -12.34 -10.92
C ILE A 159 4.85 -12.18 -10.42
N MET A 160 4.32 -10.96 -10.43
CA MET A 160 2.94 -10.68 -10.02
C MET A 160 1.93 -11.41 -10.90
N ALA A 161 2.13 -11.44 -12.22
CA ALA A 161 1.26 -12.16 -13.14
C ALA A 161 1.29 -13.67 -12.88
N VAL A 162 2.47 -14.26 -12.70
CA VAL A 162 2.63 -15.68 -12.38
C VAL A 162 1.97 -16.02 -11.04
N LEU A 163 2.21 -15.21 -10.00
CA LEU A 163 1.61 -15.42 -8.67
C LEU A 163 0.08 -15.34 -8.71
N THR A 164 -0.49 -14.39 -9.48
CA THR A 164 -1.95 -14.23 -9.62
C THR A 164 -2.58 -15.40 -10.35
N ILE A 165 -1.87 -16.05 -11.27
CA ILE A 165 -2.37 -17.26 -11.96
C ILE A 165 -2.19 -18.50 -11.08
N ALA A 166 -1.12 -18.55 -10.28
CA ALA A 166 -0.75 -19.71 -9.48
C ALA A 166 -1.48 -19.79 -8.12
N THR A 167 -2.09 -18.69 -7.64
CA THR A 167 -2.73 -18.58 -6.33
C THR A 167 -4.17 -18.10 -6.47
#